data_AF-B1Y423-F1
#
_entry.id   AF-B1Y423-F1
#
_cell.length_a   1.000
_cell.length_b   1.000
_cell.length_c   1.000
_cell.angle_alpha   90.00
_cell.angle_beta   90.00
_cell.angle_gamma   90.00
#
_symmetry.space_group_name_H-M   'P 1'
#
loop_
_entity.id
_entity.type
_entity.pdbx_description
1 polymer ?
#
loop_
_entity_poly.entity_id
_entity_poly.type
_entity_poly.pdbx_seq_one_letter_code
_entity_poly.pdbx_strand_id
1 'polypeptide(L)' 'MTETTIPTIPAGYKQDAKGRLVPEGQIKPVDLMRDQLVHDIADGAKNLSAILATFKRIVMV' A
#
# COMPACT_ATOMS: atom_id res chain seq x y z
N MET A 1 -27.99 5.46 0.12
CA MET A 1 -27.02 4.36 -0.08
C MET A 1 -25.93 4.89 -1.00
N THR A 2 -24.76 5.25 -0.48
CA THR A 2 -23.61 5.64 -1.29
C THR A 2 -22.75 4.40 -1.54
N GLU A 3 -22.94 3.79 -2.71
CA GLU A 3 -22.11 2.71 -3.21
C GLU A 3 -20.67 3.23 -3.37
N THR A 4 -19.76 2.69 -2.55
CA THR A 4 -18.33 2.95 -2.66
C THR A 4 -17.82 2.12 -3.83
N THR A 5 -17.78 2.70 -5.04
CA THR A 5 -17.29 2.04 -6.25
C THR A 5 -15.79 1.76 -6.09
N ILE A 6 -15.48 0.53 -5.69
CA ILE A 6 -14.13 -0.03 -5.69
C ILE A 6 -13.65 0.04 -7.14
N PRO A 7 -12.53 0.72 -7.47
CA PRO A 7 -12.05 0.79 -8.84
C PRO A 7 -11.76 -0.62 -9.34
N THR A 8 -12.58 -1.11 -10.27
CA THR A 8 -12.45 -2.42 -10.90
C THR A 8 -11.20 -2.41 -11.77
N ILE A 9 -10.07 -2.77 -11.17
CA ILE A 9 -8.83 -3.00 -11.89
C ILE A 9 -9.07 -4.22 -12.80
N PRO A 10 -8.99 -4.10 -14.13
CA PRO A 10 -9.18 -5.23 -15.03
C PRO A 10 -8.13 -6.33 -14.75
N ALA A 11 -8.52 -7.59 -14.83
CA ALA A 11 -7.60 -8.71 -14.63
C ALA A 11 -6.40 -8.60 -15.60
N GLY A 12 -5.18 -8.75 -15.08
CA GLY A 12 -3.94 -8.56 -15.86
C GLY A 12 -3.43 -7.12 -15.90
N TYR A 13 -4.02 -6.20 -15.12
CA TYR A 13 -3.52 -4.84 -14.93
C TYR A 13 -3.26 -4.56 -13.45
N LYS A 14 -2.20 -3.80 -13.17
CA LYS A 14 -1.88 -3.28 -11.84
C LYS A 14 -1.94 -1.76 -11.89
N GLN A 15 -2.60 -1.13 -10.91
CA GLN A 15 -2.64 0.31 -10.81
C GLN A 15 -1.35 0.83 -10.17
N ASP A 16 -0.60 1.66 -10.90
CA ASP A 16 0.59 2.37 -10.41
C ASP A 16 0.19 3.50 -9.44
N ALA A 17 1.13 4.02 -8.65
CA ALA A 17 0.93 5.10 -7.69
C ALA A 17 0.35 6.39 -8.30
N LYS A 18 0.48 6.56 -9.63
CA LYS A 18 -0.12 7.66 -10.40
C LYS A 18 -1.55 7.41 -10.88
N GLY A 19 -2.17 6.29 -10.48
CA GLY A 19 -3.51 5.91 -10.91
C GLY A 19 -3.58 5.35 -12.35
N ARG A 20 -2.44 4.98 -12.94
CA ARG A 20 -2.37 4.42 -14.29
C ARG A 20 -2.48 2.91 -14.22
N LEU A 21 -3.27 2.31 -15.11
CA LEU A 21 -3.36 0.87 -15.26
C LEU A 21 -2.19 0.38 -16.11
N VAL A 22 -1.29 -0.40 -15.52
CA VAL A 22 -0.13 -1.00 -16.17
C VAL A 22 -0.40 -2.49 -16.39
N PRO A 23 -0.25 -3.03 -17.61
CA PRO A 23 -0.39 -4.46 -17.83
C PRO A 23 0.64 -5.24 -17.00
N GLU A 24 0.21 -6.21 -16.21
CA GLU A 24 1.09 -7.00 -15.34
C GLU A 24 2.20 -7.73 -16.12
N GLY A 25 1.89 -8.18 -17.34
CA GLY A 25 2.87 -8.79 -18.24
C GLY A 25 3.99 -7.85 -18.72
N GLN A 26 3.84 -6.54 -18.53
CA GLN A 26 4.85 -5.54 -18.86
C GLN A 26 5.71 -5.12 -17.65
N ILE A 27 5.30 -5.52 -16.44
CA ILE A 27 6.04 -5.23 -15.21
C ILE A 27 7.12 -6.28 -15.05
N LYS A 28 8.37 -5.85 -14.90
CA LYS A 28 9.46 -6.80 -14.66
C LYS A 28 9.24 -7.46 -13.28
N PRO A 29 9.50 -8.77 -13.14
CA PRO A 29 9.32 -9.46 -11.86
C PRO A 29 10.14 -8.82 -10.72
N VAL A 30 11.31 -8.25 -11.05
CA VAL A 30 12.14 -7.50 -10.08
C VAL A 30 11.45 -6.24 -9.55
N ASP A 31 10.67 -5.55 -10.38
CA ASP A 31 9.96 -4.33 -9.97
C ASP A 31 8.75 -4.68 -9.09
N LEU A 32 8.05 -5.79 -9.35
CA LEU A 32 7.01 -6.31 -8.46
C LEU A 32 7.57 -6.67 -7.08
N MET A 33 8.71 -7.36 -7.03
CA MET A 33 9.35 -7.73 -5.77
C MET A 33 9.83 -6.51 -4.98
N ARG A 34 10.35 -5.49 -5.67
CA ARG A 34 10.75 -4.23 -5.04
C ARG A 34 9.56 -3.48 -4.48
N ASP A 35 8.47 -3.39 -5.25
CA ASP A 35 7.25 -2.72 -4.83
C ASP A 35 6.64 -3.39 -3.59
N GLN A 36 6.63 -4.72 -3.56
CA GLN A 36 6.21 -5.50 -2.39
C GLN A 36 7.11 -5.23 -1.18
N LEU A 37 8.43 -5.29 -1.36
CA LEU A 37 9.38 -5.03 -0.28
C LEU A 37 9.23 -3.62 0.31
N VAL A 38 9.01 -2.61 -0.54
CA VAL A 38 8.77 -1.23 -0.10
C VAL A 38 7.47 -1.13 0.70
N HIS A 39 6.41 -1.81 0.26
CA HIS A 39 5.16 -1.88 1.01
C HIS A 39 5.37 -2.50 2.39
N ASP A 40 6.05 -3.64 2.46
CA ASP A 40 6.29 -4.36 3.71
C ASP A 40 7.07 -3.49 4.72
N ILE A 41 8.11 -2.79 4.25
CA ILE A 41 8.90 -1.85 5.07
C ILE A 41 8.04 -0.67 5.53
N ALA A 42 7.26 -0.08 4.62
CA ALA A 42 6.41 1.07 4.94
C ALA A 42 5.35 0.69 5.98
N ASP A 43 4.76 -0.49 5.88
CA ASP A 43 3.76 -0.97 6.83
C ASP A 43 4.38 -1.29 8.20
N GLY A 44 5.59 -1.86 8.23
CA GLY A 44 6.37 -2.00 9.45
C GLY A 44 6.64 -0.65 10.15
N ALA A 45 7.03 0.37 9.37
CA ALA A 45 7.27 1.72 9.90
C ALA A 45 5.99 2.38 10.44
N LYS A 46 4.86 2.26 9.73
CA LYS A 46 3.56 2.75 10.20
C LYS A 46 3.15 2.09 11.51
N ASN A 47 3.33 0.77 11.61
CA ASN A 47 3.00 0.03 12.83
C ASN A 47 3.84 0.53 14.02
N LEU A 48 5.16 0.65 13.85
CA LEU A 48 6.03 1.18 14.90
C LEU A 48 5.62 2.60 15.32
N SER A 49 5.30 3.47 14.35
CA SER A 49 4.81 4.81 14.62
C SER A 49 3.51 4.81 15.43
N ALA A 50 2.56 3.92 15.09
CA ALA A 50 1.30 3.77 15.82
C ALA A 50 1.52 3.28 17.26
N ILE A 51 2.45 2.35 17.47
CA ILE A 51 2.84 1.86 18.80
C ILE A 51 3.42 3.01 19.64
N LEU A 52 4.37 3.77 19.09
CA LEU A 52 4.98 4.91 19.78
C LEU A 52 3.95 6.01 20.10
N ALA A 53 3.05 6.31 19.17
CA ALA A 53 1.98 7.27 19.38
C ALA A 53 1.02 6.82 20.51
N THR A 54 0.70 5.53 20.55
CA THR A 54 -0.12 4.93 21.60
C THR A 54 0.58 5.00 22.95
N PHE A 55 1.86 4.61 23.01
CA PHE A 55 2.67 4.72 24.23
C PHE A 55 2.73 6.16 24.75
N LYS A 56 3.00 7.13 23.87
CA LYS A 56 3.03 8.55 24.25
C LYS A 56 1.70 9.01 24.83
N ARG A 57 0.58 8.57 24.25
CA ARG A 57 -0.76 8.89 24.75
C ARG A 57 -1.04 8.30 26.13
N ILE A 58 -0.52 7.11 26.42
CA ILE A 58 -0.65 6.48 27.75
C ILE A 58 0.17 7.23 28.80
N VAL A 59 1.39 7.64 28.47
CA VAL A 59 2.34 8.23 29.44
C VAL A 59 2.16 9.74 29.62
N MET A 60 1.62 10.45 28.63
CA MET A 60 1.44 11.90 28.63
C MET A 60 -0.04 12.31 28.81
N VAL A 61 -0.81 11.48 29.49
CA VAL A 61 -2.13 11.78 30.09
C VAL A 61 -1.97 11.69 31.60
#